data_AF-A0A436FDG4-F1
#
_entry.id   AF-A0A436FDG4-F1
#
_cell.length_a   1.000
_cell.length_b   1.000
_cell.length_c   1.000
_cell.angle_alpha   90.00
_cell.angle_beta   90.00
_cell.angle_gamma   90.00
#
_symmetry.space_group_name_H-M   'P 1'
#
loop_
_entity.id
_entity.type
_entity.pdbx_description
1 polymer ?
#
loop_
_entity_poly.entity_id
_entity_poly.type
_entity_poly.pdbx_seq_one_letter_code
_entity_poly.pdbx_strand_id
1 'polypeptide(L)'
;MKLRRVANAIELRRSSAGDLDSAVASITKGLSRTLAEEHLSYLKERAPAALRIVDKMPHNFELIGLIGLLFPNAKIIHCRRDAIDNCVSCYVLKFGEGHSYNTDLKTLGLYYREYDRLMQHWNEVFPGLIFENRYETLVEDQEAQSRRLIDYLGLPWDDACLRFFDRDGSVNTPSRWQVRQPIYKSSVKRWKNYEGEIQPLIDALGDLAET
;
A
#
# COMPACT_ATOMS: atom_id res chain seq x y z
N MET A 1 9.38 5.69 4.27
CA MET A 1 10.24 6.89 4.26
C MET A 1 11.69 6.63 3.79
N LYS A 2 12.14 5.39 3.46
CA LYS A 2 13.54 5.20 2.99
C LYS A 2 13.74 4.41 1.68
N LEU A 3 12.74 3.73 1.12
CA LEU A 3 12.75 3.42 -0.33
C LEU A 3 12.84 4.71 -1.16
N ARG A 4 12.17 5.79 -0.71
CA ARG A 4 12.40 7.15 -1.23
C ARG A 4 13.86 7.60 -1.14
N ARG A 5 14.70 7.12 -0.20
CA ARG A 5 16.14 7.48 -0.17
C ARG A 5 16.94 6.72 -1.22
N VAL A 6 16.62 5.46 -1.48
CA VAL A 6 17.17 4.70 -2.62
C VAL A 6 16.74 5.39 -3.92
N ALA A 7 15.48 5.79 -4.04
CA ALA A 7 15.03 6.62 -5.16
C ALA A 7 15.79 7.97 -5.25
N ASN A 8 15.99 8.68 -4.13
CA ASN A 8 16.77 9.92 -4.12
C ASN A 8 18.25 9.71 -4.46
N ALA A 9 18.81 8.51 -4.24
CA ALA A 9 20.19 8.17 -4.63
C ALA A 9 20.33 7.98 -6.15
N ILE A 10 19.22 7.76 -6.86
CA ILE A 10 19.13 7.77 -8.33
C ILE A 10 18.72 9.19 -8.82
N GLU A 11 19.05 10.25 -8.08
CA GLU A 11 18.71 11.66 -8.41
C GLU A 11 17.22 11.95 -8.65
N LEU A 12 16.29 11.14 -8.14
CA LEU A 12 14.84 11.32 -8.31
C LEU A 12 14.23 12.51 -7.54
N ARG A 13 15.04 13.47 -7.09
CA ARG A 13 14.56 14.68 -6.40
C ARG A 13 14.46 15.84 -7.37
N ARG A 14 13.23 16.17 -7.71
CA ARG A 14 12.79 17.33 -8.55
C ARG A 14 12.98 17.10 -10.04
N SER A 15 12.35 16.05 -10.49
CA SER A 15 12.53 15.56 -11.83
C SER A 15 11.17 15.73 -12.51
N SER A 16 11.14 16.47 -13.62
CA SER A 16 9.98 16.44 -14.53
C SER A 16 9.79 14.99 -15.01
N ALA A 17 8.66 14.64 -15.62
CA ALA A 17 8.46 13.27 -16.14
C ALA A 17 9.67 12.77 -16.96
N GLY A 18 10.34 13.66 -17.70
CA GLY A 18 11.54 13.34 -18.49
C GLY A 18 12.82 13.02 -17.69
N ASP A 19 12.92 13.45 -16.43
CA ASP A 19 14.09 13.18 -15.59
C ASP A 19 13.94 11.87 -14.78
N LEU A 20 12.70 11.43 -14.52
CA LEU A 20 12.43 10.10 -13.94
C LEU A 20 12.73 9.02 -14.98
N ASP A 21 12.34 9.25 -16.23
CA ASP A 21 12.58 8.32 -17.34
C ASP A 21 14.07 8.12 -17.60
N SER A 22 14.89 9.19 -17.58
CA SER A 22 16.33 9.09 -17.77
C SER A 22 17.03 8.39 -16.59
N ALA A 23 16.61 8.68 -15.35
CA ALA A 23 17.09 8.02 -14.15
C ALA A 23 16.79 6.51 -14.18
N VAL A 24 15.55 6.12 -14.51
CA VAL A 24 15.14 4.71 -14.61
C VAL A 24 15.84 4.01 -15.78
N ALA A 25 15.98 4.66 -16.94
CA ALA A 25 16.69 4.10 -18.09
C ALA A 25 18.19 3.85 -17.80
N SER A 26 18.78 4.60 -16.86
CA SER A 26 20.17 4.42 -16.44
C SER A 26 20.38 3.26 -15.45
N ILE A 27 19.30 2.66 -14.93
CA ILE A 27 19.39 1.56 -13.97
C ILE A 27 19.93 0.30 -14.66
N THR A 28 21.22 0.04 -14.44
CA THR A 28 21.85 -1.21 -14.86
C THR A 28 21.59 -2.34 -13.86
N LYS A 29 21.78 -3.60 -14.28
CA LYS A 29 21.76 -4.76 -13.37
C LYS A 29 22.78 -4.61 -12.22
N GLY A 30 23.95 -4.03 -12.50
CA GLY A 30 24.99 -3.78 -11.50
C GLY A 30 24.54 -2.76 -10.46
N LEU A 31 24.03 -1.61 -10.92
CA LEU A 31 23.52 -0.56 -10.02
C LEU A 31 22.34 -1.06 -9.18
N SER A 32 21.41 -1.82 -9.77
CA SER A 32 20.28 -2.43 -9.05
C SER A 32 20.76 -3.31 -7.90
N ARG A 33 21.79 -4.13 -8.14
CA ARG A 33 22.37 -5.01 -7.12
C ARG A 33 22.99 -4.20 -5.98
N THR A 34 23.80 -3.18 -6.30
CA THR A 34 24.42 -2.31 -5.29
C THR A 34 23.37 -1.64 -4.41
N LEU A 35 22.34 -1.03 -5.02
CA LEU A 35 21.27 -0.36 -4.28
C LEU A 35 20.48 -1.35 -3.40
N ALA A 36 20.23 -2.57 -3.88
CA ALA A 36 19.57 -3.61 -3.11
C ALA A 36 20.43 -4.06 -1.92
N GLU A 37 21.73 -4.31 -2.13
CA GLU A 37 22.66 -4.74 -1.08
C GLU A 37 22.83 -3.69 0.01
N GLU A 38 22.95 -2.41 -0.35
CA GLU A 38 23.00 -1.30 0.61
C GLU A 38 21.71 -1.24 1.45
N HIS A 39 20.55 -1.35 0.80
CA HIS A 39 19.26 -1.32 1.49
C HIS A 39 19.11 -2.52 2.45
N LEU A 40 19.47 -3.72 2.01
CA LEU A 40 19.41 -4.92 2.82
C LEU A 40 20.40 -4.87 3.99
N SER A 41 21.59 -4.31 3.79
CA SER A 41 22.58 -4.14 4.86
C SER A 41 22.05 -3.20 5.95
N TYR A 42 21.51 -2.04 5.54
CA TYR A 42 20.85 -1.10 6.45
C TYR A 42 19.69 -1.74 7.23
N LEU A 43 18.91 -2.62 6.59
CA LEU A 43 17.82 -3.35 7.25
C LEU A 43 18.33 -4.39 8.25
N LYS A 44 19.38 -5.15 7.90
CA LYS A 44 20.02 -6.14 8.77
C LYS A 44 20.62 -5.51 10.02
N GLU A 45 21.27 -4.35 9.90
CA GLU A 45 21.82 -3.62 11.06
C GLU A 45 20.75 -3.25 12.10
N ARG A 46 19.52 -2.95 11.65
CA ARG A 46 18.42 -2.51 12.51
C ARG A 46 17.62 -3.65 13.12
N ALA A 47 17.63 -4.80 12.46
CA ALA A 47 16.87 -5.97 12.86
C ALA A 47 17.69 -7.24 12.63
N PRO A 48 18.85 -7.41 13.30
CA PRO A 48 19.80 -8.48 13.00
C PRO A 48 19.23 -9.89 13.26
N ALA A 49 18.26 -10.00 14.17
CA ALA A 49 17.59 -11.26 14.49
C ALA A 49 16.30 -11.50 13.67
N ALA A 50 15.88 -10.56 12.81
CA ALA A 50 14.63 -10.71 12.06
C ALA A 50 14.80 -11.66 10.87
N LEU A 51 14.00 -12.72 10.83
CA LEU A 51 13.96 -13.67 9.71
C LEU A 51 13.26 -13.10 8.47
N ARG A 52 12.34 -12.16 8.67
CA ARG A 52 11.52 -11.51 7.64
C ARG A 52 11.38 -10.03 8.01
N ILE A 53 11.31 -9.18 7.00
CA ILE A 53 11.11 -7.74 7.17
C ILE A 53 9.87 -7.32 6.38
N VAL A 54 9.03 -6.51 7.01
CA VAL A 54 7.82 -5.96 6.38
C VAL A 54 7.99 -4.45 6.30
N ASP A 55 7.92 -3.89 5.08
CA ASP A 55 7.77 -2.45 4.87
C ASP A 55 6.30 -2.16 4.53
N LYS A 56 5.63 -1.40 5.39
CA LYS A 56 4.23 -0.99 5.21
C LYS A 56 4.16 0.51 4.95
N MET A 57 4.00 0.86 3.69
CA MET A 57 3.74 2.22 3.24
C MET A 57 2.67 2.18 2.14
N PRO A 58 1.50 2.85 2.30
CA PRO A 58 0.45 2.84 1.28
C PRO A 58 0.96 3.22 -0.11
N HIS A 59 1.81 4.25 -0.19
CA HIS A 59 2.43 4.74 -1.42
C HIS A 59 3.44 3.80 -2.10
N ASN A 60 3.73 2.62 -1.55
CA ASN A 60 4.64 1.67 -2.22
C ASN A 60 4.08 1.19 -3.57
N PHE A 61 2.77 1.34 -3.83
CA PHE A 61 2.17 1.02 -5.14
C PHE A 61 2.82 1.80 -6.29
N GLU A 62 3.30 3.02 -6.03
CA GLU A 62 4.00 3.86 -7.01
C GLU A 62 5.36 3.27 -7.42
N LEU A 63 5.93 2.40 -6.57
CA LEU A 63 7.30 1.91 -6.67
C LEU A 63 7.39 0.39 -6.90
N ILE A 64 6.29 -0.28 -7.22
CA ILE A 64 6.27 -1.75 -7.38
C ILE A 64 7.29 -2.22 -8.43
N GLY A 65 7.39 -1.54 -9.58
CA GLY A 65 8.40 -1.86 -10.58
C GLY A 65 9.83 -1.81 -10.04
N LEU A 66 10.18 -0.75 -9.29
CA LEU A 66 11.50 -0.63 -8.68
C LEU A 66 11.73 -1.69 -7.58
N ILE A 67 10.71 -1.97 -6.77
CA ILE A 67 10.77 -3.02 -5.74
C ILE A 67 11.04 -4.38 -6.38
N GLY A 68 10.37 -4.72 -7.49
CA GLY A 68 10.60 -5.97 -8.23
C GLY A 68 12.01 -6.07 -8.82
N LEU A 69 12.57 -4.95 -9.29
CA LEU A 69 13.94 -4.89 -9.81
C LEU A 69 15.00 -5.08 -8.72
N LEU A 70 14.84 -4.41 -7.57
CA LEU A 70 15.81 -4.45 -6.48
C LEU A 70 15.67 -5.72 -5.62
N PHE A 71 14.45 -6.21 -5.43
CA PHE A 71 14.13 -7.30 -4.53
C PHE A 71 13.26 -8.33 -5.23
N PRO A 72 13.83 -9.17 -6.12
CA PRO A 72 13.07 -10.11 -6.95
C PRO A 72 12.31 -11.18 -6.13
N ASN A 73 12.69 -11.39 -4.86
CA ASN A 73 12.01 -12.30 -3.93
C ASN A 73 10.99 -11.59 -3.01
N ALA A 74 10.77 -10.28 -3.18
CA ALA A 74 9.79 -9.55 -2.39
C ALA A 74 8.38 -10.01 -2.74
N LYS A 75 7.57 -10.24 -1.71
CA LYS A 75 6.13 -10.49 -1.85
C LYS A 75 5.39 -9.17 -1.66
N ILE A 76 4.45 -8.87 -2.55
CA ILE A 76 3.64 -7.65 -2.47
C ILE A 76 2.24 -8.03 -1.97
N ILE A 77 1.78 -7.32 -0.94
CA ILE A 77 0.42 -7.43 -0.40
C ILE A 77 -0.27 -6.11 -0.68
N HIS A 78 -1.32 -6.15 -1.49
CA HIS A 78 -2.11 -5.00 -1.87
C HIS A 78 -3.44 -5.04 -1.11
N CYS A 79 -3.56 -4.20 -0.09
CA CYS A 79 -4.82 -4.05 0.63
C CYS A 79 -5.76 -3.14 -0.18
N ARG A 80 -6.84 -3.71 -0.71
CA ARG A 80 -7.87 -2.98 -1.47
C ARG A 80 -9.13 -2.84 -0.65
N ARG A 81 -9.88 -1.76 -0.84
CA ARG A 81 -11.14 -1.46 -0.16
C ARG A 81 -12.11 -0.85 -1.18
N ASP A 82 -13.40 -0.88 -0.89
CA ASP A 82 -14.42 -0.08 -1.58
C ASP A 82 -13.90 1.36 -1.81
N ALA A 83 -14.01 1.82 -3.06
CA ALA A 83 -13.39 3.06 -3.51
C ALA A 83 -13.94 4.28 -2.77
N ILE A 84 -15.26 4.32 -2.55
CA ILE A 84 -15.93 5.43 -1.89
C ILE A 84 -15.55 5.46 -0.41
N ASP A 85 -15.62 4.32 0.27
CA ASP A 85 -15.24 4.19 1.67
C ASP A 85 -13.76 4.56 1.91
N ASN A 86 -12.87 4.17 0.99
CA ASN A 86 -11.46 4.51 1.08
C ASN A 86 -11.23 6.01 0.91
N CYS A 87 -11.80 6.61 -0.13
CA CYS A 87 -11.70 8.03 -0.41
C CYS A 87 -12.30 8.87 0.73
N VAL A 88 -13.52 8.57 1.20
CA VAL A 88 -14.12 9.26 2.35
C VAL A 88 -13.24 9.15 3.59
N SER A 89 -12.67 7.97 3.85
CA SER A 89 -11.73 7.77 4.98
C SER A 89 -10.47 8.63 4.85
N CYS A 90 -9.96 8.84 3.63
CA CYS A 90 -8.82 9.72 3.39
C CYS A 90 -9.20 11.19 3.51
N TYR A 91 -10.37 11.60 3.03
CA TYR A 91 -10.83 12.99 3.01
C TYR A 91 -11.05 13.55 4.41
N VAL A 92 -11.62 12.75 5.33
CA VAL A 92 -11.89 13.20 6.70
C VAL A 92 -10.65 13.30 7.60
N LEU A 93 -9.50 12.81 7.12
CA LEU A 93 -8.22 12.87 7.83
C LEU A 93 -7.38 14.05 7.33
N LYS A 94 -6.77 14.80 8.24
CA LYS A 94 -5.79 15.83 7.89
C LYS A 94 -4.42 15.19 7.67
N PHE A 95 -4.09 14.87 6.43
CA PHE A 95 -2.74 14.44 6.06
C PHE A 95 -1.81 15.63 5.78
N GLY A 96 -0.50 15.40 5.86
CA GLY A 96 0.52 16.37 5.46
C GLY A 96 0.74 16.40 3.94
N GLU A 97 1.64 17.28 3.49
CA GLU A 97 1.88 17.60 2.06
C GLU A 97 2.07 16.39 1.13
N GLY A 98 2.54 15.25 1.63
CA GLY A 98 2.67 14.02 0.84
C GLY A 98 1.36 13.35 0.42
N HIS A 99 0.20 13.92 0.78
CA HIS A 99 -1.14 13.43 0.43
C HIS A 99 -2.05 14.57 -0.02
N SER A 100 -1.50 15.55 -0.76
CA SER A 100 -2.24 16.73 -1.22
C SER A 100 -3.53 16.43 -2.00
N TYR A 101 -3.67 15.21 -2.52
CA TYR A 101 -4.86 14.73 -3.21
C TYR A 101 -6.11 14.64 -2.31
N ASN A 102 -5.99 14.62 -0.98
CA ASN A 102 -7.11 14.31 -0.08
C ASN A 102 -7.90 15.55 0.39
N THR A 103 -7.62 16.74 -0.15
CA THR A 103 -8.23 18.01 0.28
C THR A 103 -9.44 18.44 -0.55
N ASP A 104 -9.64 17.80 -1.71
CA ASP A 104 -10.75 18.03 -2.63
C ASP A 104 -11.33 16.68 -3.10
N LEU A 105 -12.65 16.53 -3.05
CA LEU A 105 -13.34 15.26 -3.34
C LEU A 105 -13.15 14.82 -4.80
N LYS A 106 -13.16 15.77 -5.73
CA LYS A 106 -12.95 15.48 -7.16
C LYS A 106 -11.52 15.03 -7.41
N THR A 107 -10.54 15.77 -6.92
CA THR A 107 -9.10 15.44 -7.02
C THR A 107 -8.82 14.09 -6.39
N LEU A 108 -9.43 13.79 -5.25
CA LEU A 108 -9.30 12.51 -4.57
C LEU A 108 -9.83 11.34 -5.41
N GLY A 109 -11.01 11.50 -6.03
CA GLY A 109 -11.56 10.50 -6.96
C GLY A 109 -10.66 10.26 -8.17
N LEU A 110 -10.14 11.33 -8.79
CA LEU A 110 -9.21 11.25 -9.91
C LEU A 110 -7.89 10.56 -9.51
N TYR A 111 -7.34 10.88 -8.34
CA TYR A 111 -6.14 10.23 -7.82
C TYR A 111 -6.38 8.73 -7.58
N TYR A 112 -7.55 8.35 -7.05
CA TYR A 112 -7.90 6.95 -6.86
C TYR A 112 -7.98 6.19 -8.20
N ARG A 113 -8.49 6.82 -9.26
CA ARG A 113 -8.50 6.24 -10.61
C ARG A 113 -7.09 5.98 -11.13
N GLU A 114 -6.15 6.91 -10.92
CA GLU A 114 -4.75 6.70 -11.32
C GLU A 114 -4.08 5.61 -10.49
N TYR A 115 -4.38 5.52 -9.19
CA TYR A 115 -3.96 4.39 -8.36
C TYR A 115 -4.49 3.05 -8.90
N ASP A 116 -5.79 2.98 -9.23
CA ASP A 116 -6.41 1.75 -9.72
C ASP A 116 -5.80 1.33 -11.07
N ARG A 117 -5.68 2.28 -12.01
CA ARG A 117 -5.03 2.08 -13.30
C ARG A 117 -3.58 1.58 -13.14
N LEU A 118 -2.82 2.15 -12.21
CA LEU A 118 -1.43 1.74 -11.96
C LEU A 118 -1.36 0.34 -11.34
N MET A 119 -2.29 -0.01 -10.44
CA MET A 119 -2.37 -1.35 -9.87
C MET A 119 -2.78 -2.40 -10.90
N GLN A 120 -3.69 -2.06 -11.83
CA GLN A 120 -4.03 -2.93 -12.96
C GLN A 120 -2.78 -3.20 -13.82
N HIS A 121 -2.04 -2.14 -14.19
CA HIS A 121 -0.78 -2.27 -14.92
C HIS A 121 0.22 -3.21 -14.21
N TRP A 122 0.39 -3.08 -12.89
CA TRP A 122 1.31 -3.95 -12.16
C TRP A 122 0.87 -5.40 -12.08
N ASN A 123 -0.43 -5.68 -12.05
CA ASN A 123 -0.93 -7.06 -12.13
C ASN A 123 -0.64 -7.69 -13.51
N GLU A 124 -0.70 -6.91 -14.59
CA GLU A 124 -0.35 -7.37 -15.93
C GLU A 124 1.15 -7.61 -16.09
N VAL A 125 1.99 -6.71 -15.55
CA VAL A 125 3.46 -6.80 -15.65
C VAL A 125 4.04 -7.89 -14.74
N PHE A 126 3.44 -8.10 -13.56
CA PHE A 126 3.94 -9.04 -12.55
C PHE A 126 2.88 -10.06 -12.12
N PRO A 127 2.43 -10.95 -13.03
CA PRO A 127 1.40 -11.94 -12.70
C PRO A 127 1.84 -12.84 -11.55
N GLY A 128 1.03 -12.90 -10.49
CA GLY A 128 1.28 -13.70 -9.30
C GLY A 128 2.23 -13.09 -8.25
N LEU A 129 2.79 -11.90 -8.49
CA LEU A 129 3.65 -11.20 -7.52
C LEU A 129 2.85 -10.40 -6.47
N ILE A 130 1.62 -10.03 -6.81
CA ILE A 130 0.77 -9.16 -5.98
C ILE A 130 -0.39 -10.00 -5.46
N PHE A 131 -0.49 -10.10 -4.13
CA PHE A 131 -1.64 -10.66 -3.46
C PHE A 131 -2.62 -9.54 -3.12
N GLU A 132 -3.78 -9.51 -3.78
CA GLU A 132 -4.87 -8.61 -3.43
C GLU A 132 -5.59 -9.12 -2.19
N ASN A 133 -5.62 -8.31 -1.13
CA ASN A 133 -6.37 -8.55 0.09
C ASN A 133 -7.51 -7.53 0.18
N ARG A 134 -8.72 -7.93 -0.21
CA ARG A 134 -9.91 -7.06 -0.17
C ARG A 134 -10.44 -6.95 1.26
N TYR A 135 -10.54 -5.70 1.74
CA TYR A 135 -10.91 -5.35 3.10
C TYR A 135 -12.26 -5.92 3.50
N GLU A 136 -13.28 -5.80 2.64
CA GLU A 136 -14.63 -6.28 2.92
C GLU A 136 -14.65 -7.80 3.10
N THR A 137 -13.90 -8.53 2.28
CA THR A 137 -13.77 -10.00 2.38
C THR A 137 -13.03 -10.41 3.66
N LEU A 138 -11.96 -9.69 4.02
CA LEU A 138 -11.23 -9.91 5.27
C LEU A 138 -12.10 -9.64 6.51
N VAL A 139 -12.96 -8.64 6.44
CA VAL A 139 -13.88 -8.28 7.53
C VAL A 139 -15.02 -9.28 7.67
N GLU A 140 -15.46 -9.88 6.56
CA GLU A 140 -16.49 -10.92 6.57
C GLU A 140 -15.96 -12.25 7.10
N ASP A 141 -14.74 -12.65 6.70
CA ASP A 141 -14.10 -13.90 7.11
C ASP A 141 -12.59 -13.71 7.35
N GLN A 142 -12.26 -13.28 8.57
CA GLN A 142 -10.87 -13.01 8.97
C GLN A 142 -9.99 -14.24 8.81
N GLU A 143 -10.48 -15.40 9.26
CA GLU A 143 -9.65 -16.60 9.35
C GLU A 143 -9.29 -17.11 7.97
N ALA A 144 -10.27 -17.25 7.08
CA ALA A 144 -9.99 -17.72 5.72
C ALA A 144 -9.04 -16.79 4.98
N GLN A 145 -9.25 -15.47 5.05
CA GLN A 145 -8.38 -14.51 4.36
C GLN A 145 -6.97 -14.45 4.98
N SER A 146 -6.87 -14.54 6.31
CA SER A 146 -5.56 -14.58 6.99
C SER A 146 -4.79 -15.84 6.61
N ARG A 147 -5.45 -17.01 6.56
CA ARG A 147 -4.84 -18.26 6.14
C ARG A 147 -4.33 -18.19 4.69
N ARG A 148 -5.14 -17.65 3.76
CA ARG A 148 -4.72 -17.43 2.36
C ARG A 148 -3.50 -16.54 2.24
N LEU A 149 -3.44 -15.45 3.04
CA LEU A 149 -2.29 -14.56 3.05
C LEU A 149 -1.02 -15.27 3.57
N ILE A 150 -1.14 -16.02 4.66
CA ILE A 150 -0.01 -16.75 5.25
C ILE A 150 0.51 -17.84 4.29
N ASP A 151 -0.40 -18.55 3.62
CA ASP A 151 -0.06 -19.52 2.58
C ASP A 151 0.67 -18.87 1.39
N TYR A 152 0.16 -17.73 0.89
CA TYR A 152 0.83 -16.94 -0.15
C TYR A 152 2.26 -16.52 0.23
N LEU A 153 2.49 -16.24 1.52
CA LEU A 153 3.81 -15.90 2.06
C LEU A 153 4.72 -17.11 2.31
N GLY A 154 4.23 -18.33 2.09
CA GLY A 154 4.93 -19.58 2.36
C GLY A 154 5.34 -19.70 3.83
N LEU A 155 4.44 -19.33 4.74
CA LEU A 155 4.66 -19.34 6.18
C LEU A 155 3.77 -20.41 6.86
N PRO A 156 4.23 -21.03 7.96
CA PRO A 156 3.35 -21.86 8.77
C PRO A 156 2.27 -20.99 9.42
N TRP A 157 1.08 -21.57 9.57
CA TRP A 157 -0.03 -20.92 10.27
C TRP A 157 0.27 -20.77 11.77
N ASP A 158 -0.17 -19.64 12.34
CA ASP A 158 -0.14 -19.35 13.76
C ASP A 158 -1.45 -18.63 14.14
N ASP A 159 -2.16 -19.14 15.15
CA ASP A 159 -3.43 -18.57 15.62
C ASP A 159 -3.28 -17.13 16.14
N ALA A 160 -2.05 -16.69 16.47
CA ALA A 160 -1.74 -15.30 16.76
C ALA A 160 -2.13 -14.35 15.61
N CYS A 161 -2.25 -14.84 14.36
CA CYS A 161 -2.76 -14.04 13.24
C CYS A 161 -4.21 -13.57 13.45
N LEU A 162 -5.02 -14.34 14.18
CA LEU A 162 -6.40 -13.96 14.51
C LEU A 162 -6.45 -12.95 15.66
N ARG A 163 -5.43 -12.97 16.51
CA ARG A 163 -5.31 -12.16 17.73
C ARG A 163 -4.29 -11.03 17.60
N PHE A 164 -4.22 -10.40 16.42
CA PHE A 164 -3.25 -9.33 16.13
C PHE A 164 -3.34 -8.14 17.11
N PHE A 165 -4.51 -7.92 17.71
CA PHE A 165 -4.79 -6.85 18.66
C PHE A 165 -4.17 -7.09 20.05
N ASP A 166 -3.72 -8.32 20.36
CA ASP A 166 -3.02 -8.62 21.61
C ASP A 166 -1.54 -8.25 21.58
N ARG A 167 -0.98 -7.91 20.39
CA ARG A 167 0.43 -7.57 20.28
C ARG A 167 0.74 -6.24 20.94
N ASP A 168 1.73 -6.27 21.82
CA ASP A 168 2.37 -5.07 22.36
C ASP A 168 3.24 -4.37 21.33
N GLY A 169 3.23 -3.03 21.36
CA GLY A 169 4.04 -2.21 20.46
C GLY A 169 3.44 -0.84 20.17
N SER A 170 4.29 0.08 19.72
CA SER A 170 3.86 1.40 19.29
C SER A 170 3.29 1.33 17.86
N VAL A 171 2.05 1.79 17.71
CA VAL A 171 1.42 2.02 16.40
C VAL A 171 1.33 3.53 16.19
N ASN A 172 2.17 4.03 15.28
CA ASN A 172 2.25 5.45 14.94
C ASN A 172 1.51 5.74 13.63
N THR A 173 0.23 5.37 13.57
CA THR A 173 -0.65 5.64 12.42
C THR A 173 -1.97 6.30 12.87
N PRO A 174 -2.68 7.02 11.98
CA PRO A 174 -4.02 7.54 12.27
C PRO A 174 -5.00 6.47 12.74
N SER A 175 -4.83 5.24 12.26
CA SER A 175 -5.62 4.06 12.62
C SER A 175 -5.19 3.35 13.91
N ARG A 176 -4.31 3.94 14.74
CA ARG A 176 -3.72 3.29 15.93
C ARG A 176 -4.71 2.65 16.89
N TRP A 177 -5.87 3.27 17.08
CA TRP A 177 -6.92 2.75 17.97
C TRP A 177 -7.67 1.59 17.32
N GLN A 178 -7.87 1.64 16.00
CA GLN A 178 -8.61 0.62 15.25
C GLN A 178 -7.85 -0.71 15.22
N VAL A 179 -6.52 -0.67 15.07
CA VAL A 179 -5.71 -1.89 15.02
C VAL A 179 -5.50 -2.56 16.38
N ARG A 180 -5.96 -1.93 17.47
CA ARG A 180 -5.96 -2.48 18.84
C ARG A 180 -7.31 -3.11 19.21
N GLN A 181 -8.17 -3.33 18.23
CA GLN A 181 -9.46 -3.96 18.41
C GLN A 181 -9.56 -5.20 17.50
N PRO A 182 -10.38 -6.20 17.87
CA PRO A 182 -10.80 -7.24 16.95
C PRO A 182 -11.38 -6.65 15.66
N ILE A 183 -11.36 -7.43 14.57
CA ILE A 183 -12.00 -7.01 13.33
C ILE A 183 -13.48 -6.72 13.58
N TYR A 184 -13.96 -5.59 13.05
CA TYR A 184 -15.33 -5.13 13.19
C TYR A 184 -15.86 -4.65 11.84
N LYS A 185 -17.18 -4.73 11.66
CA LYS A 185 -17.85 -4.42 10.37
C LYS A 185 -18.26 -2.95 10.20
N SER A 186 -18.18 -2.13 11.25
CA SER A 186 -18.71 -0.75 11.28
C SER A 186 -18.05 0.24 10.32
N SER A 187 -16.90 -0.11 9.74
CA SER A 187 -16.26 0.72 8.71
C SER A 187 -16.69 0.38 7.28
N VAL A 188 -17.37 -0.74 7.06
CA VAL A 188 -17.90 -1.11 5.74
C VAL A 188 -19.15 -0.28 5.44
N LYS A 189 -19.21 0.34 4.25
CA LYS A 189 -20.26 1.24 3.80
C LYS A 189 -20.47 2.45 4.72
N ARG A 190 -19.41 2.89 5.41
CA ARG A 190 -19.45 4.07 6.29
C ARG A 190 -19.70 5.35 5.49
N TRP A 191 -19.30 5.38 4.22
CA TRP A 191 -19.53 6.50 3.31
C TRP A 191 -21.01 6.90 3.20
N LYS A 192 -21.95 5.96 3.44
CA LYS A 192 -23.40 6.25 3.41
C LYS A 192 -23.84 7.37 4.35
N ASN A 193 -23.12 7.59 5.45
CA ASN A 193 -23.39 8.72 6.35
C ASN A 193 -23.13 10.09 5.70
N TYR A 194 -22.45 10.11 4.55
CA TYR A 194 -22.04 11.29 3.81
C TYR A 194 -22.57 11.28 2.37
N GLU A 195 -23.48 10.35 2.03
CA GLU A 195 -23.95 10.12 0.65
C GLU A 195 -24.43 11.42 -0.03
N GLY A 196 -25.12 12.30 0.70
CA GLY A 196 -25.58 13.59 0.18
C GLY A 196 -24.48 14.62 -0.11
N GLU A 197 -23.27 14.44 0.40
CA GLU A 197 -22.17 15.43 0.35
C GLU A 197 -21.01 15.01 -0.57
N ILE A 198 -21.04 13.78 -1.09
CA ILE A 198 -19.89 13.17 -1.79
C ILE A 198 -20.11 13.00 -3.29
N GLN A 199 -21.13 13.62 -3.88
CA GLN A 199 -21.39 13.53 -5.32
C GLN A 199 -20.15 13.86 -6.19
N PRO A 200 -19.34 14.89 -5.89
CA PRO A 200 -18.13 15.16 -6.69
C PRO A 200 -17.12 14.02 -6.66
N LEU A 201 -17.07 13.23 -5.59
CA LEU A 201 -16.22 12.04 -5.49
C LEU A 201 -16.81 10.89 -6.31
N ILE A 202 -18.11 10.64 -6.22
CA ILE A 202 -18.80 9.58 -6.97
C ILE A 202 -18.62 9.84 -8.48
N ASP A 203 -18.89 11.06 -8.93
CA ASP A 203 -18.72 11.46 -10.34
C ASP A 203 -17.26 11.29 -10.80
N ALA A 204 -16.31 11.66 -9.95
CA ALA A 204 -14.89 11.55 -10.27
C ALA A 204 -14.37 10.12 -10.27
N LEU A 205 -14.95 9.22 -9.46
CA LEU A 205 -14.63 7.80 -9.44
C LEU A 205 -15.19 7.08 -10.67
N GLY A 206 -16.35 7.50 -11.17
CA GLY A 206 -17.00 6.90 -12.33
C GLY A 206 -17.35 5.43 -12.08
N ASP A 207 -16.93 4.54 -12.98
CA ASP A 207 -17.14 3.09 -12.90
C ASP A 207 -16.60 2.45 -11.61
N LEU A 208 -15.58 3.05 -10.99
CA LEU A 208 -15.03 2.53 -9.73
C LEU A 208 -15.95 2.74 -8.53
N ALA A 209 -16.97 3.59 -8.63
CA ALA A 209 -17.95 3.80 -7.56
C ALA A 209 -18.95 2.63 -7.42
N GLU A 210 -19.01 1.72 -8.40
CA GLU A 210 -19.96 0.60 -8.46
C GLU A 210 -19.35 -0.75 -8.02
N THR A 211 -18.07 -0.77 -7.64
CA THR A 211 -17.22 -1.97 -7.39
C THR A 211 -16.80 -2.20 -5.94
#